data_AF-A0A9E5K9Q5-F1
#
_entry.id   AF-A0A9E5K9Q5-F1
#
_cell.length_a   1.000
_cell.length_b   1.000
_cell.length_c   1.000
_cell.angle_alpha   90.00
_cell.angle_beta   90.00
_cell.angle_gamma   90.00
#
_symmetry.space_group_name_H-M   'P 1'
#
loop_
_entity.id
_entity.type
_entity.pdbx_description
1 polymer ?
#
loop_
_entity_poly.entity_id
_entity_poly.type
_entity_poly.pdbx_seq_one_letter_code
_entity_poly.pdbx_strand_id
1 'polypeptide(L)'
;MKLLFGFFMAAAFSACAGNKGPVFFPLSPTTQAKWNEPIPANKETPTLREVYDHRAPWEDGVVYIGGKKVSKMTTPAGTIAHELIHGINSYLRSQRKNKPSFYVPARGALFLENTNAKRVQIAQFIPIELRGMEGNGGGRFHDYIQTQSGKEPDAGTYFDPSNGKQLWGETDIFYIWDEWNAYIYGGRTDLEAEQLHGKEGWDSMTGPVEFLIYSTGGLMALKKCDHGFYHSPAYQDVKAAFAYLAEETMDLLAEGQSSSLKPERANAYLERFRLSQSNQAKALRSFIREEFGEDWASGVVGIGSN
;
A
#
# COMPACT_ATOMS: atom_id res chain seq x y z
N MET A 1 34.99 -11.20 -8.87
CA MET A 1 34.71 -10.20 -9.93
C MET A 1 33.46 -10.61 -10.70
N LYS A 2 32.30 -10.57 -10.06
CA LYS A 2 30.97 -10.88 -10.61
C LYS A 2 29.97 -10.10 -9.75
N LEU A 3 29.49 -8.96 -10.23
CA LEU A 3 28.29 -8.22 -9.78
C LEU A 3 28.39 -6.80 -10.36
N LEU A 4 27.93 -6.64 -11.61
CA LEU A 4 27.69 -5.34 -12.27
C LEU A 4 26.89 -5.60 -13.56
N PHE A 5 25.80 -6.36 -13.46
CA PHE A 5 24.84 -6.52 -14.55
C PHE A 5 23.45 -6.74 -13.94
N GLY A 6 22.67 -5.67 -13.85
CA GLY A 6 21.29 -5.75 -13.37
C GLY A 6 20.78 -4.43 -12.81
N PHE A 7 20.80 -3.34 -13.58
CA PHE A 7 20.11 -2.10 -13.17
C PHE A 7 19.54 -1.27 -14.33
N PHE A 8 19.41 -1.82 -15.54
CA PHE A 8 19.04 -1.05 -16.72
C PHE A 8 17.62 -1.28 -17.28
N MET A 9 16.73 -2.04 -16.61
CA MET A 9 15.42 -2.39 -17.20
C MET A 9 14.18 -1.67 -16.66
N ALA A 10 14.27 -0.80 -15.65
CA ALA A 10 13.06 -0.15 -15.09
C ALA A 10 12.69 1.22 -15.70
N ALA A 11 13.59 1.87 -16.46
CA ALA A 11 13.36 3.25 -16.90
C ALA A 11 12.63 3.41 -18.25
N ALA A 12 12.32 2.33 -18.96
CA ALA A 12 11.91 2.42 -20.37
C ALA A 12 10.38 2.40 -20.63
N PHE A 13 9.54 2.00 -19.68
CA PHE A 13 8.09 1.85 -19.93
C PHE A 13 7.24 3.08 -19.61
N SER A 14 7.77 4.05 -18.85
CA SER A 14 7.00 5.24 -18.45
C SER A 14 6.77 6.24 -19.59
N ALA A 15 7.50 6.13 -20.71
CA ALA A 15 7.44 7.10 -21.81
C ALA A 15 6.27 6.89 -22.81
N CYS A 16 5.62 5.73 -22.83
CA CYS A 16 4.72 5.37 -23.93
C CYS A 16 3.28 5.90 -23.81
N ALA A 17 2.86 6.44 -22.66
CA ALA A 17 1.46 6.85 -22.46
C ALA A 17 1.21 8.36 -22.41
N GLY A 18 2.26 9.20 -22.41
CA GLY A 18 2.09 10.66 -22.17
C GLY A 18 1.46 11.00 -20.82
N ASN A 19 1.25 10.01 -19.95
CA ASN A 19 0.69 10.19 -18.63
C ASN A 19 1.74 10.82 -17.73
N LYS A 20 1.39 11.95 -17.12
CA LYS A 20 2.21 12.55 -16.07
C LYS A 20 2.24 11.57 -14.89
N GLY A 21 3.44 11.21 -14.45
CA GLY A 21 3.61 10.46 -13.20
C GLY A 21 3.04 11.23 -12.00
N PRO A 22 2.86 10.57 -10.84
CA PRO A 22 2.29 11.21 -9.67
C PRO A 22 3.16 12.37 -9.21
N VAL A 23 2.51 13.43 -8.71
CA VAL A 23 3.20 14.58 -8.14
C VAL A 23 3.48 14.30 -6.66
N PHE A 24 4.77 14.21 -6.32
CA PHE A 24 5.21 14.10 -4.95
C PHE A 24 5.56 15.47 -4.37
N PHE A 25 5.08 15.72 -3.16
CA PHE A 25 5.41 16.90 -2.40
C PHE A 25 6.59 16.55 -1.49
N PRO A 26 7.75 17.20 -1.66
CA PRO A 26 8.90 16.90 -0.83
C PRO A 26 8.55 17.16 0.63
N LEU A 27 8.82 16.18 1.47
CA LEU A 27 8.78 16.36 2.92
C LEU A 27 10.13 16.94 3.32
N SER A 28 10.11 17.97 4.16
CA SER A 28 11.37 18.53 4.67
C SER A 28 12.12 17.41 5.41
N PRO A 29 13.41 17.19 5.12
CA PRO A 29 14.24 16.35 5.96
C PRO A 29 14.07 16.86 7.39
N THR A 30 13.74 15.98 8.32
CA THR A 30 13.59 16.34 9.73
C THR A 30 14.98 16.65 10.29
N THR A 31 15.51 17.85 10.02
CA THR A 31 16.84 18.31 10.47
C THR A 31 16.97 18.43 12.00
N GLN A 32 15.94 18.06 12.76
CA GLN A 32 15.90 18.11 14.22
C GLN A 32 15.65 16.76 14.89
N ALA A 33 15.62 15.65 14.13
CA ALA A 33 15.48 14.32 14.70
C ALA A 33 16.72 13.95 15.53
N LYS A 34 16.60 14.02 16.86
CA LYS A 34 17.67 13.67 17.80
C LYS A 34 17.45 12.25 18.30
N TRP A 35 18.15 11.30 17.68
CA TRP A 35 18.02 9.87 17.92
C TRP A 35 18.51 9.36 19.28
N ASN A 36 19.14 10.20 20.12
CA ASN A 36 19.83 9.76 21.35
C ASN A 36 19.56 10.63 22.60
N GLU A 37 18.51 11.45 22.63
CA GLU A 37 18.15 12.13 23.88
C GLU A 37 17.37 11.18 24.80
N PRO A 38 17.78 11.02 26.07
CA PRO A 38 16.99 10.29 27.05
C PRO A 38 15.60 10.93 27.14
N ILE A 39 14.56 10.11 27.01
CA ILE A 39 13.17 10.57 27.13
C ILE A 39 13.01 11.26 28.50
N PRO A 40 12.66 12.56 28.56
CA PRO A 40 12.51 13.26 29.82
C PRO A 40 11.46 12.56 30.68
N ALA A 41 11.80 12.23 31.93
CA ALA A 41 10.95 11.46 32.84
C ALA A 41 9.61 12.14 33.20
N ASN A 42 9.43 13.39 32.79
CA ASN A 42 8.39 14.28 33.23
C ASN A 42 7.97 15.27 32.13
N LYS A 43 7.39 14.78 31.02
CA LYS A 43 6.47 15.58 30.19
C LYS A 43 5.65 14.71 29.26
N GLU A 44 4.45 15.21 29.01
CA GLU A 44 3.38 14.65 28.21
C GLU A 44 3.85 14.11 26.84
N THR A 45 3.37 12.91 26.54
CA THR A 45 3.17 12.25 25.24
C THR A 45 4.05 12.71 24.07
N PRO A 46 4.94 11.84 23.52
CA PRO A 46 5.43 12.04 22.17
C PRO A 46 4.25 11.84 21.21
N THR A 47 3.74 12.93 20.66
CA THR A 47 2.99 12.94 19.40
C THR A 47 3.93 12.40 18.32
N LEU A 48 3.41 11.61 17.37
CA LEU A 48 4.15 11.09 16.22
C LEU A 48 4.92 12.24 15.52
N ARG A 49 6.18 12.48 15.88
CA ARG A 49 6.86 13.76 15.60
C ARG A 49 7.86 13.71 14.46
N GLU A 50 8.26 12.55 13.96
CA GLU A 50 9.40 12.47 13.06
C GLU A 50 9.17 11.45 11.94
N VAL A 51 9.22 11.95 10.70
CA VAL A 51 9.43 11.15 9.50
C VAL A 51 10.94 11.02 9.35
N TYR A 52 11.44 9.79 9.36
CA TYR A 52 12.87 9.49 9.41
C TYR A 52 13.53 9.62 8.04
N ASP A 53 14.69 10.29 8.01
CA ASP A 53 15.62 10.28 6.88
C ASP A 53 16.41 8.96 6.90
N HIS A 54 16.63 8.40 5.72
CA HIS A 54 17.10 7.02 5.52
C HIS A 54 18.38 6.68 6.31
N ARG A 55 18.30 5.66 7.18
CA ARG A 55 19.33 4.64 7.46
C ARG A 55 18.82 3.57 8.45
N ALA A 56 18.91 2.31 8.04
CA ALA A 56 18.88 1.05 8.81
C ALA A 56 17.82 0.90 9.95
N PRO A 57 16.81 0.01 9.80
CA PRO A 57 15.72 -0.19 10.78
C PRO A 57 16.12 -0.91 12.09
N TRP A 58 17.42 -1.00 12.42
CA TRP A 58 17.93 -1.85 13.50
C TRP A 58 18.43 -1.10 14.74
N GLU A 59 18.46 0.23 14.70
CA GLU A 59 18.70 1.03 15.90
C GLU A 59 17.34 1.54 16.42
N ASP A 60 16.82 0.87 17.45
CA ASP A 60 15.81 1.35 18.41
C ASP A 60 14.61 2.18 17.88
N GLY A 61 13.92 1.68 16.86
CA GLY A 61 12.58 2.16 16.51
C GLY A 61 11.55 1.77 17.59
N VAL A 62 11.42 2.58 18.65
CA VAL A 62 10.38 2.37 19.67
C VAL A 62 9.14 3.19 19.34
N VAL A 63 8.05 2.50 18.97
CA VAL A 63 6.74 3.16 18.81
C VAL A 63 6.15 3.40 20.21
N TYR A 64 5.84 4.66 20.49
CA TYR A 64 5.12 5.09 21.68
C TYR A 64 3.74 5.60 21.27
N ILE A 65 2.72 5.05 21.91
CA ILE A 65 1.33 5.47 21.74
C ILE A 65 0.81 5.94 23.10
N GLY A 66 0.44 7.23 23.22
CA GLY A 66 -0.07 7.78 24.48
C GLY A 66 0.94 7.71 25.64
N GLY A 67 2.24 7.80 25.37
CA GLY A 67 3.30 7.66 26.37
C GLY A 67 3.55 6.22 26.85
N LYS A 68 2.84 5.23 26.28
CA LYS A 68 3.09 3.80 26.53
C LYS A 68 3.92 3.21 25.39
N LYS A 69 4.98 2.49 25.76
CA LYS A 69 5.76 1.66 24.82
C LYS A 69 4.85 0.55 24.29
N VAL A 70 4.55 0.57 23.00
CA VAL A 70 3.64 -0.43 22.38
C VAL A 70 4.38 -1.53 21.62
N SER A 71 5.71 -1.42 21.45
CA SER A 71 6.50 -2.44 20.76
C SER A 71 7.79 -2.79 21.51
N LYS A 72 8.06 -4.09 21.63
CA LYS A 72 9.40 -4.69 21.74
C LYS A 72 9.70 -5.29 20.36
N MET A 73 10.94 -5.22 19.89
CA MET A 73 11.43 -5.86 18.66
C MET A 73 11.44 -7.41 18.74
N THR A 74 10.36 -8.02 19.20
CA THR A 74 10.05 -9.44 18.95
C THR A 74 9.14 -9.60 17.73
N THR A 75 8.77 -8.48 17.09
CA THR A 75 7.85 -8.41 15.96
C THR A 75 8.65 -8.15 14.68
N PRO A 76 8.28 -8.74 13.53
CA PRO A 76 8.97 -8.53 12.26
C PRO A 76 9.16 -7.05 11.91
N ALA A 77 10.33 -6.70 11.35
CA ALA A 77 10.68 -5.32 11.01
C ALA A 77 9.65 -4.68 10.06
N GLY A 78 9.11 -5.47 9.13
CA GLY A 78 8.08 -5.07 8.19
C GLY A 78 6.75 -4.72 8.85
N THR A 79 6.38 -5.38 9.95
CA THR A 79 5.18 -4.97 10.72
C THR A 79 5.37 -3.60 11.34
N ILE A 80 6.55 -3.31 11.91
CA ILE A 80 6.83 -1.98 12.48
C ILE A 80 6.78 -0.91 11.39
N ALA A 81 7.40 -1.18 10.23
CA ALA A 81 7.36 -0.28 9.09
C ALA A 81 5.92 -0.07 8.57
N HIS A 82 5.13 -1.13 8.46
CA HIS A 82 3.72 -1.08 8.07
C HIS A 82 2.91 -0.14 8.98
N GLU A 83 2.98 -0.33 10.30
CA GLU A 83 2.30 0.53 11.26
C GLU A 83 2.81 1.98 11.23
N LEU A 84 4.11 2.17 11.03
CA LEU A 84 4.71 3.50 10.93
C LEU A 84 4.19 4.24 9.69
N ILE A 85 4.05 3.57 8.55
CA ILE A 85 3.47 4.16 7.34
C ILE A 85 2.05 4.66 7.62
N HIS A 86 1.20 3.85 8.28
CA HIS A 86 -0.14 4.29 8.69
C HIS A 86 -0.11 5.53 9.57
N GLY A 87 0.80 5.57 10.55
CA GLY A 87 1.02 6.72 11.41
C GLY A 87 1.39 7.98 10.62
N ILE A 88 2.35 7.89 9.70
CA ILE A 88 2.79 9.03 8.88
C ILE A 88 1.66 9.47 7.95
N ASN A 89 0.97 8.55 7.29
CA ASN A 89 -0.16 8.86 6.41
C ASN A 89 -1.26 9.59 7.18
N SER A 90 -1.60 9.11 8.37
CA SER A 90 -2.54 9.75 9.29
C SER A 90 -2.12 11.19 9.64
N TYR A 91 -0.85 11.38 10.01
CA TYR A 91 -0.32 12.72 10.28
C TYR A 91 -0.47 13.62 9.03
N LEU A 92 -0.09 13.16 7.85
CA LEU A 92 -0.21 13.92 6.60
C LEU A 92 -1.66 14.31 6.29
N ARG A 93 -2.62 13.39 6.49
CA ARG A 93 -4.07 13.68 6.34
C ARG A 93 -4.51 14.79 7.28
N SER A 94 -4.07 14.76 8.54
CA SER A 94 -4.37 15.80 9.53
C SER A 94 -3.89 17.20 9.10
N GLN A 95 -2.73 17.26 8.42
CA GLN A 95 -2.17 18.51 7.91
C GLN A 95 -2.88 19.03 6.64
N ARG A 96 -3.69 18.19 5.98
CA ARG A 96 -4.33 18.50 4.69
C ARG A 96 -5.86 18.40 4.72
N LYS A 97 -6.48 18.76 5.85
CA LYS A 97 -7.95 18.76 6.01
C LYS A 97 -8.56 17.40 5.67
N ASN A 98 -7.92 16.32 6.11
CA ASN A 98 -8.34 14.93 5.91
C ASN A 98 -8.36 14.44 4.45
N LYS A 99 -7.66 15.11 3.53
CA LYS A 99 -7.45 14.58 2.17
C LYS A 99 -6.65 13.27 2.23
N PRO A 100 -6.96 12.24 1.42
CA PRO A 100 -6.15 11.05 1.31
C PRO A 100 -4.69 11.43 1.05
N SER A 101 -3.81 10.92 1.91
CA SER A 101 -2.41 11.30 1.95
C SER A 101 -1.57 10.06 2.18
N PHE A 102 -0.54 9.86 1.36
CA PHE A 102 0.32 8.70 1.40
C PHE A 102 1.78 9.13 1.42
N TYR A 103 2.54 8.60 2.36
CA TYR A 103 3.97 8.74 2.41
C TYR A 103 4.61 7.70 1.49
N VAL A 104 5.61 8.16 0.75
CA VAL A 104 6.39 7.36 -0.17
C VAL A 104 7.86 7.65 0.18
N PRO A 105 8.54 6.72 0.87
CA PRO A 105 9.95 6.85 1.22
C PRO A 105 10.81 7.34 0.05
N ALA A 106 11.78 8.22 0.33
CA ALA A 106 12.62 8.93 -0.64
C ALA A 106 11.91 9.84 -1.66
N ARG A 107 10.58 9.81 -1.80
CA ARG A 107 9.83 10.65 -2.75
C ARG A 107 9.09 11.80 -2.06
N GLY A 108 8.54 11.56 -0.88
CA GLY A 108 7.78 12.54 -0.10
C GLY A 108 6.33 12.13 0.11
N ALA A 109 5.40 13.08 0.03
CA ALA A 109 3.98 12.84 0.21
C ALA A 109 3.21 12.91 -1.11
N LEU A 110 2.25 12.01 -1.28
CA LEU A 110 1.25 12.01 -2.33
C LEU A 110 -0.09 12.44 -1.73
N PHE A 111 -0.79 13.37 -2.37
CA PHE A 111 -2.11 13.84 -1.93
C PHE A 111 -3.13 13.62 -3.03
N LEU A 112 -4.30 13.06 -2.68
CA LEU A 112 -5.44 12.90 -3.58
C LEU A 112 -6.62 13.73 -3.10
N GLU A 113 -7.53 14.05 -4.02
CA GLU A 113 -8.81 14.65 -3.66
C GLU A 113 -9.78 13.62 -3.09
N ASN A 114 -10.68 14.08 -2.23
CA ASN A 114 -11.72 13.24 -1.63
C ASN A 114 -12.72 12.74 -2.69
N THR A 115 -13.29 11.56 -2.43
CA THR A 115 -14.30 10.92 -3.26
C THR A 115 -15.52 10.51 -2.42
N ASN A 116 -16.68 10.39 -3.05
CA ASN A 116 -17.88 9.82 -2.44
C ASN A 116 -17.95 8.30 -2.58
N ALA A 117 -17.05 7.69 -3.36
CA ALA A 117 -16.98 6.25 -3.48
C ALA A 117 -16.54 5.62 -2.15
N LYS A 118 -17.15 4.48 -1.83
CA LYS A 118 -17.05 3.83 -0.53
C LYS A 118 -16.39 2.47 -0.62
N ARG A 119 -15.63 2.10 0.40
CA ARG A 119 -14.96 0.82 0.57
C ARG A 119 -15.88 -0.38 0.38
N VAL A 120 -17.08 -0.35 0.95
CA VAL A 120 -18.08 -1.43 0.80
C VAL A 120 -18.47 -1.67 -0.66
N GLN A 121 -18.33 -0.67 -1.54
CA GLN A 121 -18.64 -0.79 -2.96
C GLN A 121 -17.59 -1.57 -3.74
N ILE A 122 -16.39 -1.78 -3.18
CA ILE A 122 -15.31 -2.57 -3.80
C ILE A 122 -15.71 -4.04 -3.92
N ALA A 123 -16.40 -4.58 -2.91
CA ALA A 123 -16.70 -6.01 -2.79
C ALA A 123 -17.39 -6.62 -4.03
N GLN A 124 -18.26 -5.86 -4.69
CA GLN A 124 -18.98 -6.32 -5.88
C GLN A 124 -18.08 -6.52 -7.11
N PHE A 125 -16.89 -5.90 -7.12
CA PHE A 125 -15.93 -5.97 -8.21
C PHE A 125 -14.86 -7.04 -8.01
N ILE A 126 -14.72 -7.59 -6.79
CA ILE A 126 -13.72 -8.61 -6.49
C ILE A 126 -14.33 -10.01 -6.69
N PRO A 127 -13.86 -10.79 -7.68
CA PRO A 127 -14.27 -12.18 -7.89
C PRO A 127 -14.04 -13.03 -6.65
N ILE A 128 -14.91 -13.99 -6.39
CA ILE A 128 -14.84 -14.82 -5.18
C ILE A 128 -13.49 -15.54 -5.04
N GLU A 129 -12.93 -16.00 -6.15
CA GLU A 129 -11.63 -16.68 -6.20
C GLU A 129 -10.44 -15.75 -5.89
N LEU A 130 -10.65 -14.43 -5.89
CA LEU A 130 -9.68 -13.41 -5.50
C LEU A 130 -10.01 -12.79 -4.13
N ARG A 131 -10.99 -13.30 -3.39
CA ARG A 131 -11.29 -12.86 -2.01
C ARG A 131 -10.38 -13.58 -1.01
N GLY A 132 -9.09 -13.30 -1.16
CA GLY A 132 -8.02 -13.84 -0.34
C GLY A 132 -7.21 -14.93 -1.04
N MET A 133 -6.02 -15.19 -0.50
CA MET A 133 -5.09 -16.22 -0.99
C MET A 133 -5.70 -17.59 -1.26
N GLU A 134 -6.60 -18.06 -0.41
CA GLU A 134 -7.18 -19.40 -0.55
C GLU A 134 -8.38 -19.44 -1.50
N GLY A 135 -8.88 -18.29 -1.96
CA GLY A 135 -10.01 -18.22 -2.90
C GLY A 135 -11.35 -18.70 -2.33
N ASN A 136 -11.43 -18.81 -0.99
CA ASN A 136 -12.56 -19.35 -0.25
C ASN A 136 -13.26 -18.32 0.66
N GLY A 137 -12.96 -17.02 0.50
CA GLY A 137 -13.54 -16.00 1.36
C GLY A 137 -12.94 -16.00 2.78
N GLY A 138 -11.61 -16.03 2.86
CA GLY A 138 -10.83 -15.79 4.08
C GLY A 138 -9.76 -14.72 3.86
N GLY A 139 -9.10 -14.29 4.94
CA GLY A 139 -7.96 -13.38 4.90
C GLY A 139 -8.33 -11.91 4.61
N ARG A 140 -7.39 -11.20 3.99
CA ARG A 140 -7.39 -9.73 3.89
C ARG A 140 -8.66 -9.14 3.26
N PHE A 141 -9.31 -9.84 2.32
CA PHE A 141 -10.61 -9.37 1.80
C PHE A 141 -11.64 -9.18 2.93
N HIS A 142 -11.74 -10.12 3.86
CA HIS A 142 -12.71 -10.06 4.94
C HIS A 142 -12.31 -9.16 6.09
N ASP A 143 -11.00 -8.99 6.29
CA ASP A 143 -10.45 -8.10 7.30
C ASP A 143 -10.57 -6.62 6.88
N TYR A 144 -10.47 -6.33 5.57
CA TYR A 144 -10.33 -4.96 5.09
C TYR A 144 -11.46 -4.45 4.18
N ILE A 145 -12.17 -5.31 3.45
CA ILE A 145 -13.23 -4.88 2.51
C ILE A 145 -14.63 -5.20 3.02
N GLN A 146 -14.91 -6.47 3.30
CA GLN A 146 -16.25 -6.93 3.65
C GLN A 146 -16.17 -8.22 4.47
N THR A 147 -16.65 -8.22 5.72
CA THR A 147 -16.75 -9.41 6.57
C THR A 147 -17.53 -10.54 5.89
N GLN A 148 -17.38 -11.77 6.40
CA GLN A 148 -18.12 -12.93 5.89
C GLN A 148 -19.64 -12.75 5.91
N SER A 149 -20.16 -11.94 6.84
CA SER A 149 -21.58 -11.60 6.93
C SER A 149 -22.05 -10.56 5.90
N GLY A 150 -21.18 -10.10 5.01
CA GLY A 150 -21.46 -9.04 4.04
C GLY A 150 -21.40 -7.62 4.62
N LYS A 151 -21.11 -7.48 5.92
CA LYS A 151 -20.94 -6.18 6.58
C LYS A 151 -19.55 -5.63 6.38
N GLU A 152 -19.42 -4.32 6.45
CA GLU A 152 -18.11 -3.67 6.51
C GLU A 152 -17.33 -4.16 7.75
N PRO A 153 -16.05 -4.54 7.61
CA PRO A 153 -15.26 -4.93 8.75
C PRO A 153 -15.02 -3.74 9.66
N ASP A 154 -15.09 -4.00 10.97
CA ASP A 154 -14.39 -3.16 11.93
C ASP A 154 -12.91 -3.41 11.70
N ALA A 155 -12.36 -2.71 10.71
CA ALA A 155 -11.01 -2.91 10.21
C ALA A 155 -9.95 -2.38 11.20
N GLY A 156 -10.19 -2.60 12.51
CA GLY A 156 -9.49 -1.98 13.61
C GLY A 156 -9.30 -0.51 13.31
N THR A 157 -10.42 0.21 13.08
CA THR A 157 -10.41 1.62 12.67
C THR A 157 -9.27 2.33 13.38
N TYR A 158 -8.18 2.64 12.67
CA TYR A 158 -7.00 3.22 13.30
C TYR A 158 -7.51 4.43 14.06
N PHE A 159 -7.50 4.34 15.39
CA PHE A 159 -7.96 5.41 16.24
C PHE A 159 -6.71 6.25 16.50
N ASP A 160 -6.82 7.56 16.35
CA ASP A 160 -5.83 8.46 16.93
C ASP A 160 -5.79 8.12 18.42
N PRO A 161 -4.70 7.53 18.91
CA PRO A 161 -4.69 7.04 20.28
C PRO A 161 -4.67 8.18 21.30
N SER A 162 -4.45 9.42 20.86
CA SER A 162 -4.54 10.60 21.72
C SER A 162 -5.98 11.06 21.95
N ASN A 163 -6.91 10.78 21.04
CA ASN A 163 -8.28 11.31 21.12
C ASN A 163 -9.40 10.33 20.71
N GLY A 164 -9.06 9.09 20.35
CA GLY A 164 -10.01 8.06 19.97
C GLY A 164 -10.80 8.35 18.68
N LYS A 165 -10.36 9.30 17.83
CA LYS A 165 -11.01 9.57 16.54
C LYS A 165 -10.51 8.60 15.48
N GLN A 166 -11.42 8.12 14.64
CA GLN A 166 -11.07 7.32 13.48
C GLN A 166 -10.16 8.14 12.52
N LEU A 167 -9.02 7.56 12.14
CA LEU A 167 -8.01 8.16 11.27
C LEU A 167 -8.37 8.10 9.78
N TRP A 168 -9.36 7.29 9.45
CA TRP A 168 -10.10 7.31 8.20
C TRP A 168 -11.57 7.56 8.54
N GLY A 169 -12.21 8.51 7.84
CA GLY A 169 -13.66 8.61 7.94
C GLY A 169 -14.29 7.30 7.52
N GLU A 170 -15.39 6.90 8.17
CA GLU A 170 -16.11 5.67 7.83
C GLU A 170 -16.19 5.55 6.30
N THR A 171 -15.75 4.41 5.78
CA THR A 171 -16.00 3.94 4.42
C THR A 171 -15.18 4.54 3.27
N ASP A 172 -14.14 5.36 3.47
CA ASP A 172 -13.36 5.87 2.32
C ASP A 172 -12.66 4.73 1.54
N ILE A 173 -12.76 4.76 0.21
CA ILE A 173 -12.15 3.79 -0.68
C ILE A 173 -10.61 3.80 -0.62
N PHE A 174 -10.02 4.97 -0.34
CA PHE A 174 -8.58 5.16 -0.27
C PHE A 174 -7.94 4.58 1.00
N TYR A 175 -8.75 4.11 1.96
CA TYR A 175 -8.25 3.28 3.05
C TYR A 175 -7.54 2.02 2.54
N ILE A 176 -8.09 1.38 1.49
CA ILE A 176 -7.46 0.19 0.88
C ILE A 176 -6.08 0.52 0.30
N TRP A 177 -5.86 1.78 -0.10
CA TRP A 177 -4.58 2.24 -0.62
C TRP A 177 -3.60 2.57 0.52
N ASP A 178 -4.10 2.94 1.69
CA ASP A 178 -3.30 3.13 2.91
C ASP A 178 -2.68 1.80 3.33
N GLU A 179 -3.51 0.76 3.39
CA GLU A 179 -3.10 -0.62 3.62
C GLU A 179 -2.12 -1.08 2.54
N TRP A 180 -2.45 -0.84 1.26
CA TRP A 180 -1.58 -1.22 0.15
C TRP A 180 -0.19 -0.61 0.27
N ASN A 181 -0.11 0.70 0.51
CA ASN A 181 1.11 1.46 0.69
C ASN A 181 1.91 0.93 1.90
N ALA A 182 1.25 0.68 3.03
CA ALA A 182 1.88 0.12 4.22
C ALA A 182 2.40 -1.31 4.00
N TYR A 183 1.67 -2.16 3.28
CA TYR A 183 2.13 -3.50 2.93
C TYR A 183 3.33 -3.47 1.97
N ILE A 184 3.37 -2.58 0.99
CA ILE A 184 4.53 -2.42 0.09
C ILE A 184 5.77 -2.11 0.91
N TYR A 185 5.72 -1.10 1.78
CA TYR A 185 6.91 -0.67 2.51
C TYR A 185 7.26 -1.57 3.70
N GLY A 186 6.28 -2.27 4.28
CA GLY A 186 6.53 -3.38 5.18
C GLY A 186 7.31 -4.50 4.49
N GLY A 187 6.87 -4.90 3.29
CA GLY A 187 7.55 -5.91 2.48
C GLY A 187 8.95 -5.51 2.03
N ARG A 188 9.15 -4.24 1.62
CA ARG A 188 10.48 -3.71 1.30
C ARG A 188 11.41 -3.74 2.52
N THR A 189 10.89 -3.39 3.71
CA THR A 189 11.67 -3.43 4.96
C THR A 189 12.07 -4.86 5.31
N ASP A 190 11.17 -5.83 5.18
CA ASP A 190 11.50 -7.25 5.41
C ASP A 190 12.50 -7.80 4.40
N LEU A 191 12.44 -7.34 3.14
CA LEU A 191 13.41 -7.75 2.13
C LEU A 191 14.80 -7.18 2.41
N GLU A 192 14.89 -5.90 2.78
CA GLU A 192 16.16 -5.28 3.23
C GLU A 192 16.70 -5.97 4.48
N ALA A 193 15.83 -6.29 5.45
CA ALA A 193 16.15 -7.04 6.64
C ALA A 193 16.78 -8.40 6.30
N GLU A 194 16.16 -9.16 5.40
CA GLU A 194 16.69 -10.46 4.99
C GLU A 194 18.05 -10.34 4.28
N GLN A 195 18.23 -9.32 3.45
CA GLN A 195 19.50 -9.09 2.74
C GLN A 195 20.65 -8.76 3.70
N LEU A 196 20.36 -8.05 4.79
CA LEU A 196 21.36 -7.64 5.78
C LEU A 196 21.63 -8.71 6.84
N HIS A 197 20.61 -9.47 7.25
CA HIS A 197 20.67 -10.31 8.46
C HIS A 197 20.34 -11.79 8.22
N GLY A 198 19.82 -12.15 7.04
CA GLY A 198 19.47 -13.51 6.68
C GLY A 198 17.97 -13.82 6.79
N LYS A 199 17.62 -15.09 6.52
CA LYS A 199 16.23 -15.52 6.25
C LYS A 199 15.36 -15.60 7.51
N GLU A 200 14.13 -15.10 7.42
CA GLU A 200 13.15 -15.10 8.53
C GLU A 200 11.78 -15.75 8.19
N GLY A 201 11.50 -16.09 6.92
CA GLY A 201 10.34 -16.92 6.54
C GLY A 201 8.96 -16.26 6.66
N TRP A 202 8.90 -14.94 6.69
CA TRP A 202 7.66 -14.16 6.79
C TRP A 202 6.83 -14.18 5.50
N ASP A 203 5.57 -13.74 5.57
CA ASP A 203 4.70 -13.58 4.40
C ASP A 203 4.50 -12.11 4.07
N SER A 204 5.54 -11.50 3.51
CA SER A 204 5.61 -10.05 3.28
C SER A 204 5.38 -9.66 1.83
N MET A 205 5.27 -10.65 0.93
CA MET A 205 5.06 -10.44 -0.51
C MET A 205 3.59 -10.54 -0.93
N THR A 206 2.78 -11.29 -0.17
CA THR A 206 1.39 -11.57 -0.56
C THR A 206 0.47 -10.36 -0.44
N GLY A 207 0.55 -9.65 0.69
CA GLY A 207 -0.31 -8.50 0.98
C GLY A 207 -0.30 -7.43 -0.12
N PRO A 208 0.87 -6.96 -0.58
CA PRO A 208 0.98 -6.00 -1.68
C PRO A 208 0.19 -6.42 -2.93
N VAL A 209 0.26 -7.70 -3.33
CA VAL A 209 -0.42 -8.20 -4.54
C VAL A 209 -1.93 -8.32 -4.33
N GLU A 210 -2.40 -8.75 -3.15
CA GLU A 210 -3.84 -8.76 -2.84
C GLU A 210 -4.42 -7.34 -2.93
N PHE A 211 -3.73 -6.38 -2.31
CA PHE A 211 -4.16 -4.99 -2.28
C PHE A 211 -4.09 -4.27 -3.63
N LEU A 212 -3.22 -4.68 -4.55
CA LEU A 212 -3.25 -4.23 -5.95
C LEU A 212 -4.61 -4.58 -6.61
N ILE A 213 -5.07 -5.83 -6.45
CA ILE A 213 -6.34 -6.28 -7.02
C ILE A 213 -7.53 -5.59 -6.34
N TYR A 214 -7.47 -5.43 -5.03
CA TYR A 214 -8.50 -4.72 -4.27
C TYR A 214 -8.61 -3.24 -4.66
N SER A 215 -7.46 -2.59 -4.84
CA SER A 215 -7.38 -1.21 -5.30
C SER A 215 -7.89 -1.05 -6.73
N THR A 216 -7.74 -2.07 -7.58
CA THR A 216 -8.36 -2.11 -8.92
C THR A 216 -9.88 -2.12 -8.82
N GLY A 217 -10.46 -2.94 -7.93
CA GLY A 217 -11.89 -2.87 -7.60
C GLY A 217 -12.30 -1.50 -7.04
N GLY A 218 -11.38 -0.83 -6.35
CA GLY A 218 -11.52 0.57 -5.92
C GLY A 218 -11.72 1.53 -7.09
N LEU A 219 -10.86 1.47 -8.10
CA LEU A 219 -11.02 2.28 -9.32
C LEU A 219 -12.33 1.99 -10.06
N MET A 220 -12.76 0.72 -10.12
CA MET A 220 -14.07 0.38 -10.71
C MET A 220 -15.24 0.95 -9.91
N ALA A 221 -15.14 0.96 -8.59
CA ALA A 221 -16.12 1.60 -7.71
C ALA A 221 -16.15 3.13 -7.89
N LEU A 222 -15.01 3.79 -8.09
CA LEU A 222 -14.97 5.21 -8.49
C LEU A 222 -15.76 5.44 -9.78
N LYS A 223 -15.46 4.66 -10.84
CA LYS A 223 -16.16 4.75 -12.13
C LYS A 223 -17.67 4.56 -11.99
N LYS A 224 -18.10 3.62 -11.13
CA LYS A 224 -19.52 3.26 -10.98
C LYS A 224 -20.30 4.19 -10.04
N CYS A 225 -19.68 4.61 -8.94
CA CYS A 225 -20.38 5.21 -7.80
C CYS A 225 -20.06 6.69 -7.59
N ASP A 226 -18.98 7.21 -8.17
CA ASP A 226 -18.67 8.65 -8.16
C ASP A 226 -18.29 9.14 -9.57
N HIS A 227 -19.29 9.17 -10.46
CA HIS A 227 -19.14 9.62 -11.84
C HIS A 227 -18.57 11.03 -11.94
N GLY A 228 -18.92 11.93 -11.02
CA GLY A 228 -18.42 13.31 -11.01
C GLY A 228 -16.92 13.36 -10.75
N PHE A 229 -16.46 12.63 -9.74
CA PHE A 229 -15.04 12.52 -9.44
C PHE A 229 -14.26 11.81 -10.56
N TYR A 230 -14.77 10.69 -11.08
CA TYR A 230 -14.09 9.89 -12.12
C TYR A 230 -13.85 10.67 -13.42
N HIS A 231 -14.74 11.59 -13.80
CA HIS A 231 -14.55 12.46 -14.98
C HIS A 231 -13.82 13.77 -14.66
N SER A 232 -13.45 14.01 -13.40
CA SER A 232 -12.74 15.22 -12.99
C SER A 232 -11.25 15.12 -13.29
N PRO A 233 -10.53 16.26 -13.39
CA PRO A 233 -9.07 16.25 -13.51
C PRO A 233 -8.36 15.52 -12.37
N ALA A 234 -8.92 15.53 -11.15
CA ALA A 234 -8.33 14.88 -9.98
C ALA A 234 -8.23 13.35 -10.12
N TYR A 235 -9.06 12.73 -10.95
CA TYR A 235 -8.95 11.30 -11.23
C TYR A 235 -7.64 10.94 -11.95
N GLN A 236 -7.02 11.87 -12.69
CA GLN A 236 -5.71 11.61 -13.29
C GLN A 236 -4.61 11.44 -12.24
N ASP A 237 -4.67 12.20 -11.14
CA ASP A 237 -3.75 12.03 -10.01
C ASP A 237 -3.94 10.67 -9.34
N VAL A 238 -5.20 10.21 -9.24
CA VAL A 238 -5.54 8.87 -8.74
C VAL A 238 -4.95 7.79 -9.64
N LYS A 239 -5.09 7.89 -10.97
CA LYS A 239 -4.49 6.94 -11.91
C LYS A 239 -2.97 6.90 -11.81
N ALA A 240 -2.33 8.07 -11.73
CA ALA A 240 -0.88 8.16 -11.62
C ALA A 240 -0.38 7.54 -10.30
N ALA A 241 -1.09 7.78 -9.19
CA ALA A 241 -0.80 7.17 -7.91
C ALA A 241 -1.00 5.64 -7.92
N PHE A 242 -2.09 5.16 -8.53
CA PHE A 242 -2.33 3.72 -8.68
C PHE A 242 -1.22 3.04 -9.48
N ALA A 243 -0.87 3.61 -10.64
CA ALA A 243 0.15 3.04 -11.51
C ALA A 243 1.50 2.93 -10.78
N TYR A 244 1.87 3.98 -10.04
CA TYR A 244 3.08 3.98 -9.22
C TYR A 244 3.07 2.86 -8.16
N LEU A 245 2.01 2.72 -7.36
CA LEU A 245 1.93 1.68 -6.34
C LEU A 245 1.88 0.26 -6.95
N ALA A 246 1.28 0.11 -8.14
CA ALA A 246 1.27 -1.15 -8.88
C ALA A 246 2.67 -1.53 -9.35
N GLU A 247 3.42 -0.58 -9.91
CA GLU A 247 4.82 -0.77 -10.28
C GLU A 247 5.67 -1.13 -9.06
N GLU A 248 5.55 -0.38 -7.96
CA GLU A 248 6.27 -0.68 -6.70
C GLU A 248 5.95 -2.06 -6.13
N THR A 249 4.69 -2.52 -6.27
CA THR A 249 4.28 -3.87 -5.86
C THR A 249 4.99 -4.95 -6.68
N MET A 250 5.05 -4.74 -8.00
CA MET A 250 5.66 -5.69 -8.92
C MET A 250 7.19 -5.69 -8.84
N ASP A 251 7.79 -4.52 -8.60
CA ASP A 251 9.22 -4.39 -8.33
C ASP A 251 9.61 -5.12 -7.04
N LEU A 252 8.88 -4.89 -5.94
CA LEU A 252 9.08 -5.63 -4.68
C LEU A 252 8.99 -7.15 -4.89
N LEU A 253 7.96 -7.62 -5.62
CA LEU A 253 7.80 -9.04 -5.89
C LEU A 253 8.93 -9.59 -6.77
N ALA A 254 9.41 -8.83 -7.76
CA ALA A 254 10.51 -9.22 -8.62
C ALA A 254 11.84 -9.30 -7.86
N GLU A 255 12.16 -8.30 -7.03
CA GLU A 255 13.33 -8.29 -6.15
C GLU A 255 13.28 -9.44 -5.12
N GLY A 256 12.08 -9.78 -4.64
CA GLY A 256 11.83 -10.80 -3.64
C GLY A 256 11.81 -12.24 -4.14
N GLN A 257 11.97 -12.53 -5.43
CA GLN A 257 11.77 -13.89 -5.99
C GLN A 257 12.67 -14.97 -5.36
N SER A 258 13.88 -14.62 -4.92
CA SER A 258 14.79 -15.56 -4.26
C SER A 258 14.79 -15.47 -2.73
N SER A 259 13.93 -14.63 -2.15
CA SER A 259 13.85 -14.41 -0.71
C SER A 259 13.10 -15.53 0.00
N SER A 260 13.17 -15.54 1.34
CA SER A 260 12.34 -16.40 2.19
C SER A 260 10.94 -15.85 2.44
N LEU A 261 10.60 -14.69 1.86
CA LEU A 261 9.38 -13.92 2.13
C LEU A 261 8.13 -14.41 1.37
N LYS A 262 8.14 -15.70 1.00
CA LYS A 262 7.06 -16.42 0.31
C LYS A 262 6.59 -15.80 -1.02
N PRO A 263 7.49 -15.41 -1.94
CA PRO A 263 7.10 -14.87 -3.24
C PRO A 263 6.22 -15.84 -4.06
N GLU A 264 6.33 -17.15 -3.84
CA GLU A 264 5.52 -18.17 -4.49
C GLU A 264 4.02 -18.02 -4.20
N ARG A 265 3.64 -17.55 -3.00
CA ARG A 265 2.24 -17.29 -2.64
C ARG A 265 1.69 -16.12 -3.45
N ALA A 266 2.43 -15.02 -3.47
CA ALA A 266 2.09 -13.83 -4.25
C ALA A 266 1.96 -14.15 -5.75
N ASN A 267 2.91 -14.92 -6.30
CA ASN A 267 2.89 -15.40 -7.69
C ASN A 267 1.64 -16.25 -7.99
N ALA A 268 1.29 -17.20 -7.12
CA ALA A 268 0.12 -18.06 -7.32
C ALA A 268 -1.20 -17.27 -7.33
N TYR A 269 -1.31 -16.24 -6.49
CA TYR A 269 -2.47 -15.34 -6.48
C TYR A 269 -2.55 -14.50 -7.76
N LEU A 270 -1.42 -13.96 -8.20
CA LEU A 270 -1.36 -13.17 -9.42
C LEU A 270 -1.66 -14.01 -10.66
N GLU A 271 -1.17 -15.26 -10.72
CA GLU A 271 -1.52 -16.22 -11.75
C GLU A 271 -3.02 -16.52 -11.76
N ARG A 272 -3.63 -16.74 -10.60
CA ARG A 272 -5.08 -16.92 -10.49
C ARG A 272 -5.83 -15.71 -11.07
N PHE A 273 -5.39 -14.49 -10.76
CA PHE A 273 -5.99 -13.28 -11.34
C PHE A 273 -5.84 -13.23 -12.87
N ARG A 274 -4.65 -13.54 -13.39
CA ARG A 274 -4.36 -13.53 -14.84
C ARG A 274 -5.18 -14.57 -15.61
N LEU A 275 -5.29 -15.78 -15.06
CA LEU A 275 -5.86 -16.94 -15.75
C LEU A 275 -7.34 -17.17 -15.47
N SER A 276 -7.92 -16.53 -14.42
CA SER A 276 -9.33 -16.73 -14.08
C SER A 276 -10.25 -16.44 -15.27
N GLN A 277 -11.18 -17.36 -15.50
CA GLN A 277 -12.18 -17.28 -16.57
C GLN A 277 -13.50 -16.67 -16.12
N SER A 278 -13.64 -16.30 -14.84
CA SER A 278 -14.86 -15.66 -14.35
C SER A 278 -15.10 -14.32 -15.05
N ASN A 279 -16.38 -13.98 -15.25
CA ASN A 279 -16.74 -12.71 -15.89
C ASN A 279 -16.25 -11.50 -15.09
N GLN A 280 -16.20 -11.61 -13.76
CA GLN A 280 -15.69 -10.55 -12.87
C GLN A 280 -14.18 -10.37 -13.04
N ALA A 281 -13.40 -11.45 -13.11
CA ALA A 281 -11.95 -11.35 -13.32
C ALA A 281 -11.62 -10.81 -14.72
N LYS A 282 -12.38 -11.23 -15.74
CA LYS A 282 -12.29 -10.65 -17.10
C LYS A 282 -12.60 -9.15 -17.08
N ALA A 283 -13.63 -8.72 -16.34
CA ALA A 283 -13.99 -7.31 -16.22
C ALA A 283 -12.89 -6.48 -15.54
N LEU A 284 -12.26 -6.98 -14.47
CA LEU A 284 -11.11 -6.33 -13.84
C LEU A 284 -9.94 -6.16 -14.82
N ARG A 285 -9.58 -7.22 -15.54
CA ARG A 285 -8.48 -7.19 -16.51
C ARG A 285 -8.76 -6.24 -17.68
N SER A 286 -9.99 -6.25 -18.21
CA SER A 286 -10.41 -5.29 -19.25
C SER A 286 -10.38 -3.85 -18.73
N PHE A 287 -10.85 -3.61 -17.50
CA PHE A 287 -10.78 -2.29 -16.89
C PHE A 287 -9.34 -1.76 -16.78
N ILE A 288 -8.38 -2.60 -16.35
CA ILE A 288 -6.97 -2.20 -16.30
C ILE A 288 -6.46 -1.81 -17.70
N ARG A 289 -6.77 -2.61 -18.73
CA ARG A 289 -6.37 -2.32 -20.11
C ARG A 289 -6.98 -1.02 -20.64
N GLU A 290 -8.27 -0.79 -20.35
CA GLU A 290 -8.97 0.45 -20.71
C GLU A 290 -8.36 1.69 -20.04
N GLU A 291 -8.01 1.58 -18.76
CA GLU A 291 -7.50 2.72 -17.99
C GLU A 291 -6.02 3.01 -18.26
N PHE A 292 -5.18 1.98 -18.38
CA PHE A 292 -3.72 2.12 -18.38
C PHE A 292 -3.07 1.75 -19.72
N GLY A 293 -3.83 1.17 -20.65
CA GLY A 293 -3.34 0.69 -21.93
C GLY A 293 -2.82 -0.75 -21.88
N GLU A 294 -2.83 -1.41 -23.05
CA GLU A 294 -2.39 -2.80 -23.21
C GLU A 294 -0.93 -3.01 -22.80
N ASP A 295 -0.03 -2.12 -23.24
CA ASP A 295 1.40 -2.23 -22.95
C ASP A 295 1.70 -2.18 -21.45
N TRP A 296 1.04 -1.27 -20.72
CA TRP A 296 1.20 -1.17 -19.26
C TRP A 296 0.58 -2.36 -18.55
N ALA A 297 -0.64 -2.76 -18.93
CA ALA A 297 -1.34 -3.90 -18.33
C ALA A 297 -0.55 -5.21 -18.50
N SER A 298 0.07 -5.40 -19.67
CA SER A 298 0.95 -6.52 -19.96
C SER A 298 2.28 -6.42 -19.21
N GLY A 299 2.95 -5.26 -19.27
CA GLY A 299 4.27 -5.07 -18.68
C GLY A 299 4.31 -5.10 -17.16
N VAL A 300 3.32 -4.47 -16.50
CA VAL A 300 3.27 -4.39 -15.03
C VAL A 300 2.52 -5.58 -14.46
N VAL A 301 1.28 -5.80 -14.91
CA VAL A 301 0.39 -6.78 -14.26
C VAL A 301 0.46 -8.15 -14.95
N GLY A 302 1.09 -8.28 -16.12
CA GLY A 302 1.18 -9.54 -16.86
C GLY A 302 -0.16 -9.97 -17.48
N ILE A 303 -1.02 -9.01 -17.83
CA ILE A 303 -2.30 -9.27 -18.50
C ILE A 303 -2.09 -9.11 -20.01
N GLY A 304 -2.02 -10.23 -20.73
CA GLY A 304 -1.97 -10.23 -22.19
C GLY A 304 -3.34 -10.02 -22.85
N SER A 305 -3.31 -9.73 -24.15
CA SER A 305 -4.46 -9.69 -25.05
C SER A 305 -4.98 -11.10 -25.33
N ASN A 306 -5.69 -11.68 -24.37
CA ASN A 306 -6.52 -12.87 -24.57
C ASN A 306 -7.84 -12.52 -25.26
#